data_AF-A0A511DWX2-F1
#
_entry.id   AF-A0A511DWX2-F1
#
_cell.length_a   1.000
_cell.length_b   1.000
_cell.length_c   1.000
_cell.angle_alpha   90.00
_cell.angle_beta   90.00
_cell.angle_gamma   90.00
#
_symmetry.space_group_name_H-M   'P 1'
#
loop_
_entity.id
_entity.type
_entity.pdbx_description
1 polymer ?
#
loop_
_entity_poly.entity_id
_entity_poly.type
_entity_poly.pdbx_seq_one_letter_code
_entity_poly.pdbx_strand_id
1 'polypeptide(L)'
;MKKIILMSVGLSALLLSSPILAKSNHVSLKVNPITGNQTSVNGETTKLATIKVLHNKTLLGKGTASKRGAFKITLKVPIKNGWKYTIQATKRGFAAKKYTVTALYASTKTDQAQSNNYQDEIHDLQNTIVSLQSQLNDLKNKPQQATTTDQAQSNNYQNEIHDLQNTIVSLQSQLNDLKNKPQQATTTIINGDSGTEDGSDSYDKNKDYWSGTSQNMYVDDGSVMLYTDGNSGSDSVDRVFGKTDKIHTIKTWVNNSVEGLYPVEYNGQKLFVDKGDVTKLDADNSSNQLYYKDGSYFANYSPEKSNVKTFNGLYWNEYTPTGIYYWKFRDGSWHDDSNDSNPAPTANQKKIKELQDQIQTIDKQRSAINQNMAQVETSINKSDPNENEDIPSSEKLDEYNTGESIDQLKESLSYRTNDLATDTEKLNKLNSSDDDYYVVTSKIKQDNEWIERINKEISDYNSMTKTIAGFGGQAGYLKKAQEYLDQYNALKSKLSDLTKQSNDLNNQINSLEAQIDTLENQQD
;
A
#
# COMPACT_ATOMS: atom_id res chain seq x y z
N MET A 1 -36.70 88.76 37.72
CA MET A 1 -35.27 88.44 37.48
C MET A 1 -34.75 87.76 38.73
N LYS A 2 -34.08 86.60 38.76
CA LYS A 2 -33.35 85.76 37.79
C LYS A 2 -33.76 84.29 38.00
N LYS A 3 -33.64 83.50 36.92
CA LYS A 3 -33.93 82.06 36.83
C LYS A 3 -32.93 81.25 37.65
N ILE A 4 -33.43 80.27 38.41
CA ILE A 4 -32.65 79.26 39.11
C ILE A 4 -32.49 78.04 38.21
N ILE A 5 -31.24 77.60 38.10
CA ILE A 5 -30.79 76.39 37.41
C ILE A 5 -31.11 75.20 38.32
N LEU A 6 -31.87 74.24 37.81
CA LEU A 6 -31.96 72.89 38.38
C LEU A 6 -31.72 71.91 37.24
N MET A 7 -30.47 71.45 37.11
CA MET A 7 -30.12 70.31 36.27
C MET A 7 -30.52 69.04 37.02
N SER A 8 -31.68 68.49 36.67
CA SER A 8 -32.07 67.13 37.05
C SER A 8 -31.28 66.13 36.20
N VAL A 9 -30.40 65.37 36.84
CA VAL A 9 -29.72 64.21 36.24
C VAL A 9 -30.76 63.10 36.08
N GLY A 10 -31.33 63.00 34.88
CA GLY A 10 -32.21 61.91 34.49
C GLY A 10 -31.39 60.64 34.25
N LEU A 11 -31.54 59.68 35.16
CA LEU A 11 -31.00 58.32 35.06
C LEU A 11 -31.52 57.68 33.76
N SER A 12 -30.66 57.61 32.73
CA SER A 12 -30.98 56.88 31.51
C SER A 12 -30.94 55.39 31.83
N ALA A 13 -32.11 54.75 31.83
CA ALA A 13 -32.22 53.30 31.82
C ALA A 13 -31.57 52.78 30.53
N LEU A 14 -30.31 52.36 30.63
CA LEU A 14 -29.69 51.46 29.67
C LEU A 14 -30.43 50.13 29.75
N LEU A 15 -31.49 50.00 28.94
CA LEU A 15 -31.94 48.69 28.48
C LEU A 15 -30.79 48.10 27.67
N LEU A 16 -29.90 47.38 28.36
CA LEU A 16 -29.07 46.37 27.73
C LEU A 16 -30.04 45.32 27.20
N SER A 17 -30.58 45.55 26.01
CA SER A 17 -31.03 44.48 25.16
C SER A 17 -29.80 43.58 24.99
N SER A 18 -29.77 42.48 25.75
CA SER A 18 -28.83 41.40 25.48
C SER A 18 -28.90 41.18 23.97
N PRO A 19 -27.77 41.09 23.25
CA PRO A 19 -27.84 40.55 21.91
C PRO A 19 -28.49 39.19 22.10
N ILE A 20 -29.73 39.03 21.63
CA ILE A 20 -30.28 37.72 21.36
C ILE A 20 -29.23 37.15 20.42
N LEU A 21 -28.40 36.26 20.96
CA LEU A 21 -27.41 35.52 20.19
C LEU A 21 -28.27 34.63 19.29
N ALA A 22 -28.67 35.19 18.14
CA ALA A 22 -29.44 34.50 17.15
C ALA A 22 -28.59 33.29 16.78
N LYS A 23 -29.05 32.10 17.18
CA LYS A 23 -28.45 30.82 16.83
C LYS A 23 -28.21 30.87 15.32
N SER A 24 -26.95 31.06 14.92
CA SER A 24 -26.59 31.16 13.50
C SER A 24 -26.94 29.83 12.87
N ASN A 25 -28.06 29.78 12.17
CA ASN A 25 -28.44 28.57 11.47
C ASN A 25 -27.52 28.44 10.24
N HIS A 26 -26.71 27.39 10.22
CA HIS A 26 -25.81 27.13 9.09
C HIS A 26 -26.53 26.34 7.99
N VAL A 27 -26.23 26.66 6.73
CA VAL A 27 -26.65 25.80 5.62
C VAL A 27 -25.85 24.50 5.64
N SER A 28 -26.54 23.35 5.70
CA SER A 28 -25.93 22.04 5.46
C SER A 28 -25.58 21.89 3.98
N LEU A 29 -24.46 21.28 3.63
CA LEU A 29 -24.05 21.03 2.26
C LEU A 29 -23.20 19.77 2.19
N LYS A 30 -23.69 18.76 1.47
CA LYS A 30 -22.99 17.52 1.09
C LYS A 30 -23.08 17.40 -0.43
N VAL A 31 -21.93 17.26 -1.08
CA VAL A 31 -21.85 17.16 -2.54
C VAL A 31 -21.40 15.75 -2.88
N ASN A 32 -22.06 15.11 -3.83
CA ASN A 32 -21.62 13.81 -4.30
C ASN A 32 -20.30 13.95 -5.07
N PRO A 33 -19.46 12.91 -5.11
CA PRO A 33 -18.25 12.93 -5.93
C PRO A 33 -18.57 13.33 -7.37
N ILE A 34 -17.75 14.23 -7.92
CA ILE A 34 -17.88 14.68 -9.30
C ILE A 34 -16.76 14.08 -10.13
N THR A 35 -17.07 13.63 -11.34
CA THR A 35 -16.12 13.04 -12.29
C THR A 35 -16.08 13.85 -13.58
N GLY A 36 -15.05 13.66 -14.40
CA GLY A 36 -14.97 14.29 -15.72
C GLY A 36 -16.16 13.98 -16.61
N ASN A 37 -16.37 14.86 -17.57
CA ASN A 37 -17.44 14.81 -18.56
C ASN A 37 -18.86 14.83 -17.97
N GLN A 38 -19.02 14.91 -16.64
CA GLN A 38 -20.33 15.12 -16.03
C GLN A 38 -20.88 16.49 -16.41
N THR A 39 -22.15 16.53 -16.78
CA THR A 39 -22.88 17.76 -17.12
C THR A 39 -23.75 18.25 -15.98
N SER A 40 -23.69 17.62 -14.80
CA SER A 40 -24.46 18.02 -13.63
C SER A 40 -23.76 17.68 -12.31
N VAL A 41 -23.96 18.50 -11.28
CA VAL A 41 -23.50 18.27 -9.90
C VAL A 41 -24.67 17.99 -8.98
N ASN A 42 -24.58 16.93 -8.18
CA ASN A 42 -25.67 16.46 -7.32
C ASN A 42 -25.25 16.43 -5.86
N GLY A 43 -26.22 16.47 -4.95
CA GLY A 43 -25.97 16.34 -3.52
C GLY A 43 -27.17 16.72 -2.68
N GLU A 44 -26.91 17.00 -1.41
CA GLU A 44 -27.91 17.38 -0.42
C GLU A 44 -27.52 18.66 0.30
N THR A 45 -28.51 19.49 0.60
CA THR A 45 -28.34 20.74 1.33
C THR A 45 -29.61 21.05 2.11
N THR A 46 -29.61 22.16 2.85
CA THR A 46 -30.80 22.65 3.54
C THR A 46 -31.94 22.87 2.53
N LYS A 47 -33.15 22.37 2.85
CA LYS A 47 -34.34 22.45 1.99
C LYS A 47 -34.51 23.85 1.37
N LEU A 48 -34.76 23.91 0.06
CA LEU A 48 -34.96 25.15 -0.70
C LEU A 48 -33.76 26.13 -0.70
N ALA A 49 -32.55 25.70 -0.35
CA ALA A 49 -31.36 26.53 -0.51
C ALA A 49 -31.04 26.75 -2.00
N THR A 50 -30.39 27.87 -2.33
CA THR A 50 -29.88 28.17 -3.68
C THR A 50 -28.44 27.71 -3.79
N ILE A 51 -28.13 26.94 -4.85
CA ILE A 51 -26.83 26.34 -5.13
C ILE A 51 -26.22 27.04 -6.35
N LYS A 52 -24.93 27.36 -6.26
CA LYS A 52 -24.08 27.81 -7.37
C LYS A 52 -22.88 26.87 -7.50
N VAL A 53 -22.55 26.48 -8.74
CA VAL A 53 -21.33 25.74 -9.08
C VAL A 53 -20.40 26.67 -9.83
N LEU A 54 -19.18 26.84 -9.34
CA LEU A 54 -18.18 27.76 -9.90
C LEU A 54 -16.86 27.04 -10.18
N HIS A 55 -16.14 27.52 -11.19
CA HIS A 55 -14.73 27.20 -11.43
C HIS A 55 -13.98 28.51 -11.66
N ASN A 56 -12.87 28.73 -10.94
CA ASN A 56 -12.11 29.99 -11.00
C ASN A 56 -12.99 31.25 -10.95
N LYS A 57 -13.95 31.28 -10.01
CA LYS A 57 -14.97 32.35 -9.83
C LYS A 57 -16.00 32.50 -10.96
N THR A 58 -15.90 31.74 -12.05
CA THR A 58 -16.89 31.73 -13.15
C THR A 58 -18.07 30.83 -12.81
N LEU A 59 -19.31 31.32 -13.00
CA LEU A 59 -20.53 30.58 -12.71
C LEU A 59 -20.84 29.55 -13.81
N LEU A 60 -20.75 28.28 -13.49
CA LEU A 60 -21.00 27.17 -14.41
C LEU A 60 -22.43 26.64 -14.32
N GLY A 61 -23.07 26.71 -13.15
CA GLY A 61 -24.44 26.25 -12.96
C GLY A 61 -25.10 26.86 -11.73
N LYS A 62 -26.43 27.02 -11.76
CA LYS A 62 -27.22 27.55 -10.65
C LYS A 62 -28.56 26.84 -10.57
N GLY A 63 -29.04 26.57 -9.36
CA GLY A 63 -30.38 26.03 -9.13
C GLY A 63 -30.76 26.06 -7.65
N THR A 64 -31.87 25.41 -7.32
CA THR A 64 -32.44 25.41 -5.97
C THR A 64 -32.68 23.98 -5.53
N ALA A 65 -32.36 23.65 -4.27
CA ALA A 65 -32.64 22.35 -3.70
C ALA A 65 -34.14 22.09 -3.59
N SER A 66 -34.52 20.83 -3.67
CA SER A 66 -35.90 20.38 -3.47
C SER A 66 -36.39 20.66 -2.03
N LYS A 67 -37.70 20.44 -1.82
CA LYS A 67 -38.33 20.50 -0.48
C LYS A 67 -37.74 19.47 0.50
N ARG A 68 -37.06 18.43 -0.01
CA ARG A 68 -36.36 17.39 0.78
C ARG A 68 -34.85 17.64 0.92
N GLY A 69 -34.31 18.71 0.33
CA GLY A 69 -32.89 19.06 0.44
C GLY A 69 -31.98 18.52 -0.66
N ALA A 70 -32.42 17.54 -1.44
CA ALA A 70 -31.67 17.04 -2.61
C ALA A 70 -31.60 18.08 -3.74
N PHE A 71 -30.47 18.16 -4.43
CA PHE A 71 -30.25 19.02 -5.59
C PHE A 71 -29.53 18.29 -6.74
N LYS A 72 -29.79 18.74 -7.97
CA LYS A 72 -29.07 18.39 -9.20
C LYS A 72 -28.94 19.64 -10.05
N ILE A 73 -27.73 20.12 -10.26
CA ILE A 73 -27.43 21.37 -10.98
C ILE A 73 -26.80 21.03 -12.31
N THR A 74 -27.51 21.26 -13.40
CA THR A 74 -26.96 21.17 -14.76
C THR A 74 -25.96 22.30 -15.01
N LEU A 75 -24.84 21.97 -15.64
CA LEU A 75 -23.74 22.87 -15.93
C LEU A 75 -23.78 23.35 -17.38
N LYS A 76 -23.33 24.58 -17.60
CA LYS A 76 -23.17 25.18 -18.94
C LYS A 76 -22.06 24.51 -19.76
N VAL A 77 -21.07 23.95 -19.08
CA VAL A 77 -19.95 23.21 -19.68
C VAL A 77 -19.72 21.93 -18.87
N PRO A 78 -19.31 20.82 -19.51
CA PRO A 78 -18.95 19.60 -18.79
C PRO A 78 -17.78 19.82 -17.82
N ILE A 79 -17.78 19.04 -16.75
CA ILE A 79 -16.69 19.00 -15.78
C ILE A 79 -15.44 18.44 -16.46
N LYS A 80 -14.31 19.14 -16.35
CA LYS A 80 -12.99 18.64 -16.73
C LYS A 80 -12.28 17.94 -15.57
N ASN A 81 -11.59 16.83 -15.87
CA ASN A 81 -10.79 16.06 -14.92
C ASN A 81 -9.72 16.91 -14.24
N GLY A 82 -9.44 16.65 -12.96
CA GLY A 82 -8.40 17.33 -12.18
C GLY A 82 -8.72 18.79 -11.82
N TRP A 83 -9.79 19.37 -12.37
CA TRP A 83 -10.17 20.76 -12.08
C TRP A 83 -10.90 20.87 -10.74
N LYS A 84 -10.67 21.98 -10.03
CA LYS A 84 -11.33 22.30 -8.76
C LYS A 84 -12.61 23.10 -9.01
N TYR A 85 -13.71 22.66 -8.40
CA TYR A 85 -15.01 23.31 -8.48
C TYR A 85 -15.47 23.72 -7.08
N THR A 86 -16.05 24.92 -6.97
CA THR A 86 -16.65 25.41 -5.73
C THR A 86 -18.16 25.34 -5.83
N ILE A 87 -18.78 24.57 -4.94
CA ILE A 87 -20.22 24.50 -4.77
C ILE A 87 -20.58 25.38 -3.58
N GLN A 88 -21.43 26.38 -3.80
CA GLN A 88 -21.87 27.30 -2.78
C GLN A 88 -23.39 27.15 -2.57
N ALA A 89 -23.80 26.91 -1.32
CA ALA A 89 -25.21 26.88 -0.92
C ALA A 89 -25.55 28.10 -0.06
N THR A 90 -26.67 28.74 -0.36
CA THR A 90 -27.15 29.97 0.29
C THR A 90 -28.64 29.88 0.60
N LYS A 91 -29.06 30.39 1.77
CA LYS A 91 -30.46 30.47 2.15
C LYS A 91 -30.70 31.71 3.01
N ARG A 92 -31.79 32.43 2.76
CA ARG A 92 -32.15 33.63 3.52
C ARG A 92 -32.31 33.28 5.01
N GLY A 93 -31.64 34.03 5.88
CA GLY A 93 -31.63 33.78 7.33
C GLY A 93 -30.66 32.69 7.78
N PHE A 94 -29.80 32.17 6.90
CA PHE A 94 -28.77 31.19 7.22
C PHE A 94 -27.39 31.66 6.72
N ALA A 95 -26.33 31.29 7.44
CA ALA A 95 -24.97 31.50 6.97
C ALA A 95 -24.66 30.60 5.76
N ALA A 96 -24.10 31.17 4.69
CA ALA A 96 -23.75 30.44 3.48
C ALA A 96 -22.64 29.41 3.72
N LYS A 97 -22.68 28.29 3.00
CA LYS A 97 -21.63 27.25 3.05
C LYS A 97 -21.03 27.01 1.67
N LYS A 98 -19.71 26.84 1.62
CA LYS A 98 -18.95 26.51 0.41
C LYS A 98 -18.29 25.15 0.57
N TYR A 99 -18.20 24.41 -0.52
CA TYR A 99 -17.49 23.14 -0.60
C TYR A 99 -16.67 23.11 -1.89
N THR A 100 -15.38 22.83 -1.78
CA THR A 100 -14.48 22.71 -2.92
C THR A 100 -14.21 21.24 -3.17
N VAL A 101 -14.39 20.79 -4.42
CA VAL A 101 -14.18 19.42 -4.84
C VAL A 101 -13.35 19.40 -6.12
N THR A 102 -12.39 18.49 -6.17
CA THR A 102 -11.61 18.20 -7.38
C THR A 102 -12.35 17.14 -8.18
N ALA A 103 -12.55 17.38 -9.47
CA ALA A 103 -13.18 16.41 -10.36
C ALA A 103 -12.26 15.19 -10.56
N LEU A 104 -12.78 14.03 -10.19
CA LEU A 104 -12.13 12.73 -10.38
C LEU A 104 -12.14 12.36 -11.86
N TYR A 105 -11.21 11.50 -12.28
CA TYR A 105 -11.24 10.97 -13.64
C TYR A 105 -12.53 10.18 -13.87
N ALA A 106 -13.21 10.47 -14.98
CA ALA A 106 -14.37 9.69 -15.38
C ALA A 106 -13.92 8.29 -15.77
N SER A 107 -14.46 7.25 -15.12
CA SER A 107 -14.34 5.90 -15.67
C SER A 107 -14.99 5.88 -17.04
N THR A 108 -14.24 5.43 -18.04
CA THR A 108 -14.78 5.27 -19.38
C THR A 108 -15.61 3.99 -19.38
N LYS A 109 -16.68 3.95 -20.19
CA LYS A 109 -17.63 2.82 -20.28
C LYS A 109 -17.01 1.47 -20.71
N THR A 110 -15.69 1.38 -20.81
CA THR A 110 -14.88 0.17 -21.00
C THR A 110 -14.55 -0.55 -19.67
N ASP A 111 -14.66 0.12 -18.52
CA ASP A 111 -14.21 -0.45 -17.23
C ASP A 111 -15.24 -1.38 -16.56
N GLN A 112 -16.50 -1.45 -17.05
CA GLN A 112 -17.51 -2.38 -16.52
C GLN A 112 -17.46 -3.78 -17.16
N ALA A 113 -16.91 -3.92 -18.36
CA ALA A 113 -16.71 -5.24 -18.97
C ALA A 113 -15.47 -5.96 -18.41
N GLN A 114 -14.43 -5.20 -18.03
CA GLN A 114 -13.19 -5.76 -17.48
C GLN A 114 -13.32 -6.15 -15.99
N SER A 115 -14.10 -5.40 -15.20
CA SER A 115 -14.33 -5.71 -13.78
C SER A 115 -15.15 -6.99 -13.56
N ASN A 116 -16.07 -7.32 -14.47
CA ASN A 116 -16.80 -8.58 -14.38
C ASN A 116 -15.91 -9.76 -14.81
N ASN A 117 -15.07 -9.57 -15.83
CA ASN A 117 -14.14 -10.60 -16.29
C ASN A 117 -13.11 -10.99 -15.21
N TYR A 118 -12.53 -10.02 -14.47
CA TYR A 118 -11.62 -10.35 -13.38
C TYR A 118 -12.31 -10.97 -12.15
N GLN A 119 -13.56 -10.62 -11.86
CA GLN A 119 -14.30 -11.26 -10.77
C GLN A 119 -14.73 -12.67 -11.14
N ASP A 120 -15.14 -12.90 -12.38
CA ASP A 120 -15.47 -14.22 -12.93
C ASP A 120 -14.20 -15.10 -13.01
N GLU A 121 -13.05 -14.55 -13.45
CA GLU A 121 -11.76 -15.25 -13.49
C GLU A 121 -11.23 -15.55 -12.07
N ILE A 122 -11.40 -14.62 -11.11
CA ILE A 122 -11.12 -14.88 -9.69
C ILE A 122 -12.04 -15.98 -9.14
N HIS A 123 -13.31 -15.99 -9.52
CA HIS A 123 -14.29 -16.98 -9.07
C HIS A 123 -14.02 -18.36 -9.69
N ASP A 124 -13.68 -18.43 -10.97
CA ASP A 124 -13.33 -19.64 -11.69
C ASP A 124 -11.99 -20.23 -11.20
N LEU A 125 -11.00 -19.38 -10.90
CA LEU A 125 -9.76 -19.80 -10.27
C LEU A 125 -9.99 -20.32 -8.84
N GLN A 126 -10.87 -19.68 -8.06
CA GLN A 126 -11.27 -20.17 -6.73
C GLN A 126 -11.97 -21.53 -6.81
N ASN A 127 -12.91 -21.70 -7.75
CA ASN A 127 -13.61 -22.97 -7.96
C ASN A 127 -12.67 -24.08 -8.45
N THR A 128 -11.71 -23.74 -9.30
CA THR A 128 -10.67 -24.67 -9.78
C THR A 128 -9.75 -25.11 -8.63
N ILE A 129 -9.31 -24.18 -7.77
CA ILE A 129 -8.49 -24.49 -6.58
C ILE A 129 -9.26 -25.44 -5.64
N VAL A 130 -10.55 -25.18 -5.38
CA VAL A 130 -11.39 -26.04 -4.53
C VAL A 130 -11.54 -27.45 -5.13
N SER A 131 -11.75 -27.54 -6.45
CA SER A 131 -11.83 -28.84 -7.15
C SER A 131 -10.52 -29.63 -7.07
N LEU A 132 -9.37 -28.97 -7.28
CA LEU A 132 -8.05 -29.61 -7.20
C LEU A 132 -7.70 -30.02 -5.77
N GLN A 133 -8.08 -29.23 -4.77
CA GLN A 133 -7.94 -29.59 -3.35
C GLN A 133 -8.79 -30.82 -2.98
N SER A 134 -9.98 -30.97 -3.57
CA SER A 134 -10.80 -32.17 -3.41
C SER A 134 -10.13 -33.40 -4.02
N GLN A 135 -9.64 -33.30 -5.26
CA GLN A 135 -8.93 -34.40 -5.92
C GLN A 135 -7.66 -34.82 -5.17
N LEU A 136 -6.91 -33.86 -4.64
CA LEU A 136 -5.75 -34.11 -3.79
C LEU A 136 -6.13 -34.90 -2.52
N ASN A 137 -7.24 -34.53 -1.88
CA ASN A 137 -7.73 -35.24 -0.69
C ASN A 137 -8.20 -36.67 -1.02
N ASP A 138 -8.86 -36.87 -2.17
CA ASP A 138 -9.29 -38.20 -2.62
C ASP A 138 -8.10 -39.10 -2.97
N LEU A 139 -7.06 -38.56 -3.63
CA LEU A 139 -5.81 -39.26 -3.92
C LEU A 139 -5.04 -39.61 -2.63
N LYS A 140 -5.01 -38.71 -1.66
CA LYS A 140 -4.35 -38.92 -0.36
C LYS A 140 -5.05 -39.96 0.52
N ASN A 141 -6.36 -40.16 0.32
CA ASN A 141 -7.19 -41.09 1.10
C ASN A 141 -7.41 -42.47 0.43
N LYS A 142 -6.82 -42.73 -0.74
CA LYS A 142 -6.92 -44.04 -1.41
C LYS A 142 -6.05 -45.07 -0.66
N PRO A 143 -6.55 -46.28 -0.31
CA PRO A 143 -5.83 -47.17 0.62
C PRO A 143 -4.51 -47.72 0.03
N GLN A 144 -3.42 -47.62 0.80
CA GLN A 144 -2.22 -48.43 0.60
C GLN A 144 -2.51 -49.88 1.03
N GLN A 145 -3.01 -50.71 0.12
CA GLN A 145 -2.97 -52.17 0.28
C GLN A 145 -1.87 -52.75 -0.61
N ALA A 146 -0.85 -53.32 0.02
CA ALA A 146 0.35 -53.84 -0.60
C ALA A 146 0.12 -55.17 -1.33
N THR A 147 0.74 -55.32 -2.50
CA THR A 147 1.66 -56.42 -2.82
C THR A 147 2.66 -55.96 -3.89
N THR A 148 3.80 -56.64 -3.99
CA THR A 148 5.09 -56.23 -4.58
C THR A 148 5.12 -56.05 -6.10
N THR A 149 4.04 -55.57 -6.72
CA THR A 149 4.00 -55.19 -8.14
C THR A 149 3.64 -53.70 -8.36
N ASP A 150 3.24 -52.97 -7.32
CA ASP A 150 2.67 -51.60 -7.45
C ASP A 150 3.59 -50.43 -7.04
N GLN A 151 4.91 -50.63 -6.99
CA GLN A 151 5.85 -49.55 -6.63
C GLN A 151 5.87 -48.41 -7.66
N ALA A 152 5.70 -48.76 -8.95
CA ALA A 152 5.56 -47.78 -10.02
C ALA A 152 4.25 -46.98 -9.92
N GLN A 153 3.17 -47.62 -9.43
CA GLN A 153 1.87 -46.96 -9.28
C GLN A 153 1.84 -46.03 -8.06
N SER A 154 2.51 -46.42 -6.96
CA SER A 154 2.72 -45.53 -5.80
C SER A 154 3.57 -44.31 -6.15
N ASN A 155 4.64 -44.47 -6.94
CA ASN A 155 5.45 -43.34 -7.40
C ASN A 155 4.66 -42.43 -8.36
N ASN A 156 3.79 -43.01 -9.21
CA ASN A 156 2.91 -42.23 -10.07
C ASN A 156 1.91 -41.39 -9.27
N TYR A 157 1.29 -41.96 -8.23
CA TYR A 157 0.40 -41.18 -7.36
C TYR A 157 1.14 -40.11 -6.57
N GLN A 158 2.39 -40.36 -6.14
CA GLN A 158 3.20 -39.33 -5.48
C GLN A 158 3.60 -38.20 -6.44
N ASN A 159 3.91 -38.52 -7.69
CA ASN A 159 4.18 -37.53 -8.73
C ASN A 159 2.93 -36.73 -9.09
N GLU A 160 1.76 -37.37 -9.24
CA GLU A 160 0.48 -36.68 -9.45
C GLU A 160 0.13 -35.76 -8.27
N ILE A 161 0.36 -36.21 -7.03
CA ILE A 161 0.20 -35.38 -5.83
C ILE A 161 1.13 -34.16 -5.87
N HIS A 162 2.39 -34.36 -6.25
CA HIS A 162 3.40 -33.30 -6.35
C HIS A 162 3.06 -32.28 -7.46
N ASP A 163 2.65 -32.75 -8.64
CA ASP A 163 2.26 -31.91 -9.76
C ASP A 163 0.98 -31.12 -9.47
N LEU A 164 0.00 -31.74 -8.79
CA LEU A 164 -1.21 -31.07 -8.32
C LEU A 164 -0.89 -30.00 -7.26
N GLN A 165 0.04 -30.27 -6.35
CA GLN A 165 0.50 -29.28 -5.35
C GLN A 165 1.18 -28.08 -6.02
N ASN A 166 2.07 -28.32 -6.98
CA ASN A 166 2.75 -27.27 -7.74
C ASN A 166 1.75 -26.43 -8.56
N THR A 167 0.75 -27.07 -9.15
CA THR A 167 -0.34 -26.39 -9.88
C THR A 167 -1.17 -25.51 -8.96
N ILE A 168 -1.53 -25.98 -7.76
CA ILE A 168 -2.28 -25.19 -6.76
C ILE A 168 -1.46 -23.97 -6.32
N VAL A 169 -0.16 -24.12 -6.06
CA VAL A 169 0.72 -22.99 -5.68
C VAL A 169 0.83 -21.96 -6.80
N SER A 170 0.97 -22.40 -8.05
CA SER A 170 0.99 -21.50 -9.22
C SER A 170 -0.31 -20.72 -9.37
N LEU A 171 -1.47 -21.38 -9.26
CA LEU A 171 -2.78 -20.74 -9.35
C LEU A 171 -3.06 -19.80 -8.16
N GLN A 172 -2.56 -20.13 -6.96
CA GLN A 172 -2.64 -19.24 -5.79
C GLN A 172 -1.78 -17.99 -5.97
N SER A 173 -0.60 -18.11 -6.59
CA SER A 173 0.23 -16.95 -6.95
C SER A 173 -0.49 -16.05 -7.96
N GLN A 174 -1.03 -16.63 -9.03
CA GLN A 174 -1.81 -15.87 -10.03
C GLN A 174 -3.03 -15.19 -9.41
N LEU A 175 -3.74 -15.87 -8.50
CA LEU A 175 -4.86 -15.29 -7.75
C LEU A 175 -4.41 -14.09 -6.88
N ASN A 176 -3.24 -14.18 -6.26
CA ASN A 176 -2.69 -13.10 -5.45
C ASN A 176 -2.21 -11.92 -6.32
N ASP A 177 -1.61 -12.19 -7.48
CA ASP A 177 -1.20 -11.17 -8.44
C ASP A 177 -2.42 -10.43 -9.03
N LEU A 178 -3.50 -11.17 -9.34
CA LEU A 178 -4.78 -10.61 -9.78
C LEU A 178 -5.46 -9.78 -8.68
N LYS A 179 -5.38 -10.21 -7.41
CA LYS A 179 -5.90 -9.45 -6.25
C LYS A 179 -5.08 -8.19 -5.92
N ASN A 180 -3.77 -8.22 -6.20
CA ASN A 180 -2.83 -7.17 -5.82
C ASN A 180 -2.43 -6.22 -6.96
N LYS A 181 -3.00 -6.38 -8.16
CA LYS A 181 -2.79 -5.44 -9.27
C LYS A 181 -3.32 -4.05 -8.87
N PRO A 182 -2.49 -3.00 -8.86
CA PRO A 182 -2.89 -1.72 -8.28
C PRO A 182 -3.95 -1.01 -9.15
N GLN A 183 -5.10 -0.66 -8.55
CA GLN A 183 -5.90 0.46 -9.04
C GLN A 183 -5.14 1.75 -8.72
N GLN A 184 -4.25 2.19 -9.61
CA GLN A 184 -3.43 3.38 -9.40
C GLN A 184 -4.30 4.66 -9.48
N ALA A 185 -4.68 5.18 -8.32
CA ALA A 185 -5.01 6.58 -8.12
C ALA A 185 -3.73 7.32 -7.69
N THR A 186 -3.00 7.89 -8.65
CA THR A 186 -1.80 8.68 -8.37
C THR A 186 -2.20 10.01 -7.73
N THR A 187 -1.79 10.24 -6.48
CA THR A 187 -1.93 11.52 -5.77
C THR A 187 -0.62 12.28 -5.91
N THR A 188 -0.59 13.34 -6.72
CA THR A 188 0.56 14.27 -6.78
C THR A 188 0.17 15.59 -6.11
N ILE A 189 0.84 15.93 -5.01
CA ILE A 189 0.83 17.27 -4.42
C ILE A 189 1.92 18.07 -5.14
N ILE A 190 1.54 19.15 -5.84
CA ILE A 190 2.50 20.12 -6.38
C ILE A 190 2.36 21.41 -5.55
N ASN A 191 3.39 21.72 -4.76
CA ASN A 191 3.68 23.10 -4.35
C ASN A 191 4.57 23.69 -5.45
N GLY A 192 4.13 24.78 -6.07
CA GLY A 192 4.87 25.44 -7.14
C GLY A 192 5.88 26.45 -6.62
N ASP A 193 6.92 26.70 -7.41
CA ASP A 193 7.38 28.06 -7.67
C ASP A 193 8.03 28.17 -9.06
N SER A 194 7.90 29.36 -9.60
CA SER A 194 8.29 29.90 -10.90
C SER A 194 9.79 30.16 -11.06
N GLY A 195 10.32 29.99 -12.27
CA GLY A 195 11.68 30.44 -12.62
C GLY A 195 12.15 30.00 -14.00
N THR A 196 12.08 30.93 -14.94
CA THR A 196 12.86 31.15 -16.19
C THR A 196 13.95 30.17 -16.66
N GLU A 197 13.86 29.85 -17.96
CA GLU A 197 14.93 29.68 -18.98
C GLU A 197 16.38 29.48 -18.49
N ASP A 198 16.95 28.28 -18.69
CA ASP A 198 18.01 28.01 -19.69
C ASP A 198 18.34 26.49 -19.72
N GLY A 199 18.87 25.99 -20.84
CA GLY A 199 19.03 24.55 -21.09
C GLY A 199 20.07 23.83 -20.22
N SER A 200 19.63 22.78 -19.51
CA SER A 200 20.43 21.60 -19.12
C SER A 200 19.48 20.49 -18.65
N ASP A 201 19.63 19.28 -19.17
CA ASP A 201 18.78 18.10 -18.91
C ASP A 201 18.91 17.58 -17.46
N SER A 202 18.50 18.37 -16.46
CA SER A 202 18.63 18.04 -15.05
C SER A 202 17.63 16.97 -14.60
N TYR A 203 18.11 15.99 -13.82
CA TYR A 203 17.29 14.98 -13.14
C TYR A 203 16.14 15.60 -12.30
N ASP A 204 14.90 15.50 -12.81
CA ASP A 204 13.68 15.86 -12.07
C ASP A 204 13.22 14.70 -11.17
N LYS A 205 13.43 14.84 -9.86
CA LYS A 205 13.01 13.87 -8.82
C LYS A 205 11.50 13.59 -8.81
N ASN A 206 10.68 14.43 -9.43
CA ASN A 206 9.22 14.27 -9.46
C ASN A 206 8.72 13.58 -10.74
N LYS A 207 9.61 13.30 -11.70
CA LYS A 207 9.27 12.60 -12.94
C LYS A 207 9.40 11.09 -12.75
N ASP A 208 8.38 10.34 -13.15
CA ASP A 208 8.43 8.87 -13.15
C ASP A 208 9.12 8.36 -14.42
N TYR A 209 10.42 8.13 -14.31
CA TYR A 209 11.26 7.64 -15.40
C TYR A 209 11.03 6.17 -15.77
N TRP A 210 10.28 5.41 -14.95
CA TRP A 210 9.98 3.99 -15.18
C TRP A 210 8.58 3.76 -15.74
N SER A 211 7.97 4.81 -16.30
CA SER A 211 6.65 4.76 -16.93
C SER A 211 6.74 4.47 -18.43
N GLY A 212 5.73 3.81 -19.01
CA GLY A 212 5.70 3.47 -20.44
C GLY A 212 6.40 2.14 -20.78
N THR A 213 6.70 1.93 -22.06
CA THR A 213 7.24 0.66 -22.58
C THR A 213 8.68 0.45 -22.13
N SER A 214 8.92 -0.68 -21.46
CA SER A 214 10.26 -1.17 -21.15
C SER A 214 10.73 -2.20 -22.17
N GLN A 215 12.04 -2.40 -22.27
CA GLN A 215 12.68 -3.50 -23.00
C GLN A 215 13.84 -4.08 -22.19
N ASN A 216 14.18 -5.35 -22.39
CA ASN A 216 15.35 -5.94 -21.75
C ASN A 216 16.58 -5.67 -22.62
N MET A 217 17.59 -4.97 -22.13
CA MET A 217 18.86 -4.75 -22.86
C MET A 217 19.97 -5.62 -22.29
N TYR A 218 20.94 -5.98 -23.12
CA TYR A 218 22.13 -6.69 -22.66
C TYR A 218 23.20 -5.74 -22.13
N VAL A 219 24.01 -6.21 -21.18
CA VAL A 219 25.17 -5.49 -20.64
C VAL A 219 26.40 -5.75 -21.53
N ASP A 220 27.09 -4.69 -21.99
CA ASP A 220 28.14 -4.77 -23.02
C ASP A 220 29.45 -5.40 -22.48
N ASP A 221 29.85 -5.09 -21.23
CA ASP A 221 31.19 -5.42 -20.69
C ASP A 221 31.17 -6.34 -19.45
N GLY A 222 30.10 -7.13 -19.28
CA GLY A 222 29.95 -8.07 -18.16
C GLY A 222 29.93 -7.43 -16.76
N SER A 223 30.10 -6.12 -16.66
CA SER A 223 29.96 -5.32 -15.46
C SER A 223 29.29 -4.02 -15.82
N VAL A 224 28.33 -3.60 -15.01
CA VAL A 224 27.53 -2.41 -15.26
C VAL A 224 27.44 -1.58 -14.00
N MET A 225 27.63 -0.27 -14.13
CA MET A 225 27.47 0.66 -13.01
C MET A 225 26.01 1.09 -12.93
N LEU A 226 25.42 0.93 -11.75
CA LEU A 226 24.06 1.34 -11.46
C LEU A 226 24.05 2.54 -10.51
N TYR A 227 23.25 3.56 -10.84
CA TYR A 227 23.18 4.84 -10.15
C TYR A 227 21.79 5.01 -9.50
N THR A 228 21.74 5.62 -8.32
CA THR A 228 20.50 5.84 -7.56
C THR A 228 19.87 7.21 -7.80
N ASP A 229 20.64 8.20 -8.26
CA ASP A 229 20.27 9.61 -8.28
C ASP A 229 20.22 10.24 -9.68
N GLY A 230 20.33 9.44 -10.75
CA GLY A 230 20.18 9.91 -12.13
C GLY A 230 21.29 10.85 -12.62
N ASN A 231 22.42 10.94 -11.89
CA ASN A 231 23.56 11.78 -12.23
C ASN A 231 24.84 10.95 -12.36
N SER A 232 25.41 10.90 -13.56
CA SER A 232 26.63 10.13 -13.86
C SER A 232 27.92 10.78 -13.32
N GLY A 233 27.89 12.06 -12.95
CA GLY A 233 29.04 12.83 -12.44
C GLY A 233 29.06 13.03 -10.92
N SER A 234 28.13 12.43 -10.18
CA SER A 234 28.02 12.54 -8.74
C SER A 234 29.03 11.62 -8.04
N ASP A 235 29.93 12.19 -7.21
CA ASP A 235 30.82 11.41 -6.32
C ASP A 235 30.04 10.54 -5.29
N SER A 236 28.72 10.71 -5.21
CA SER A 236 27.78 9.82 -4.52
C SER A 236 27.52 8.57 -5.36
N VAL A 237 28.58 7.79 -5.58
CA VAL A 237 28.46 6.45 -6.14
C VAL A 237 27.94 5.55 -5.01
N ASP A 238 26.62 5.38 -4.89
CA ASP A 238 26.10 4.16 -4.28
C ASP A 238 26.46 3.03 -5.24
N ARG A 239 27.69 2.55 -5.07
CA ARG A 239 28.29 1.47 -5.84
C ARG A 239 27.61 0.19 -5.37
N VAL A 240 26.36 -0.03 -5.77
CA VAL A 240 25.55 -1.14 -5.24
C VAL A 240 26.19 -2.48 -5.63
N PHE A 241 26.91 -2.53 -6.75
CA PHE A 241 27.58 -3.75 -7.21
C PHE A 241 28.96 -3.45 -7.82
N GLY A 242 30.00 -4.13 -7.33
CA GLY A 242 31.28 -4.25 -8.05
C GLY A 242 31.12 -5.16 -9.28
N LYS A 243 32.13 -5.24 -10.15
CA LYS A 243 32.15 -6.04 -11.39
C LYS A 243 31.29 -7.31 -11.27
N THR A 244 30.08 -7.27 -11.82
CA THR A 244 29.08 -8.30 -11.59
C THR A 244 29.28 -9.44 -12.56
N ASP A 245 30.05 -10.44 -12.20
CA ASP A 245 30.08 -11.66 -12.98
C ASP A 245 28.63 -12.22 -13.01
N LYS A 246 27.94 -12.12 -14.16
CA LYS A 246 26.64 -12.75 -14.55
C LYS A 246 25.40 -11.85 -14.75
N ILE A 247 25.50 -10.51 -14.79
CA ILE A 247 24.34 -9.72 -15.30
C ILE A 247 24.32 -9.79 -16.83
N HIS A 248 23.40 -10.59 -17.38
CA HIS A 248 23.26 -10.76 -18.83
C HIS A 248 22.22 -9.81 -19.44
N THR A 249 21.13 -9.53 -18.72
CA THR A 249 20.04 -8.65 -19.19
C THR A 249 19.57 -7.71 -18.08
N ILE A 250 19.09 -6.53 -18.47
CA ILE A 250 18.52 -5.53 -17.55
C ILE A 250 17.30 -4.85 -18.20
N LYS A 251 16.22 -4.71 -17.43
CA LYS A 251 15.00 -4.07 -17.91
C LYS A 251 15.18 -2.56 -17.93
N THR A 252 14.90 -1.93 -19.06
CA THR A 252 15.27 -0.53 -19.36
C THR A 252 14.10 0.25 -19.96
N TRP A 253 14.07 1.56 -19.71
CA TRP A 253 13.10 2.49 -20.31
C TRP A 253 13.83 3.49 -21.20
N VAL A 254 14.24 3.04 -22.39
CA VAL A 254 15.13 3.79 -23.29
C VAL A 254 14.61 5.17 -23.70
N ASN A 255 13.28 5.33 -23.78
CA ASN A 255 12.62 6.59 -24.16
C ASN A 255 12.58 7.63 -23.03
N ASN A 256 12.97 7.24 -21.81
CA ASN A 256 12.91 8.09 -20.61
C ASN A 256 14.31 8.45 -20.10
N SER A 257 15.33 8.45 -20.97
CA SER A 257 16.71 8.73 -20.57
C SER A 257 16.94 10.13 -19.98
N VAL A 258 17.93 10.25 -19.09
CA VAL A 258 18.34 11.49 -18.41
C VAL A 258 19.86 11.55 -18.37
N GLU A 259 20.48 12.67 -18.75
CA GLU A 259 21.94 12.89 -18.62
C GLU A 259 22.83 11.73 -19.13
N GLY A 260 22.45 11.08 -20.23
CA GLY A 260 23.21 9.95 -20.77
C GLY A 260 23.04 8.63 -20.01
N LEU A 261 22.07 8.55 -19.11
CA LEU A 261 21.65 7.34 -18.40
C LEU A 261 20.29 6.82 -18.90
N TYR A 262 20.09 5.51 -18.83
CA TYR A 262 18.78 4.88 -18.96
C TYR A 262 18.19 4.53 -17.59
N PRO A 263 16.89 4.77 -17.35
CA PRO A 263 16.19 4.23 -16.19
C PRO A 263 16.08 2.71 -16.34
N VAL A 264 16.35 1.99 -15.26
CA VAL A 264 16.37 0.53 -15.24
C VAL A 264 15.70 -0.04 -14.01
N GLU A 265 15.26 -1.28 -14.14
CA GLU A 265 14.76 -2.10 -13.04
C GLU A 265 15.55 -3.40 -12.99
N TYR A 266 16.17 -3.67 -11.84
CA TYR A 266 16.93 -4.89 -11.61
C TYR A 266 16.58 -5.44 -10.23
N ASN A 267 16.15 -6.71 -10.16
CA ASN A 267 15.67 -7.36 -8.94
C ASN A 267 14.64 -6.53 -8.14
N GLY A 268 13.75 -5.84 -8.85
CA GLY A 268 12.71 -4.99 -8.26
C GLY A 268 13.20 -3.62 -7.76
N GLN A 269 14.49 -3.29 -7.91
CA GLN A 269 15.05 -1.99 -7.59
C GLN A 269 15.07 -1.08 -8.83
N LYS A 270 14.61 0.16 -8.65
CA LYS A 270 14.60 1.22 -9.67
C LYS A 270 15.89 2.02 -9.60
N LEU A 271 16.70 1.94 -10.65
CA LEU A 271 18.05 2.50 -10.73
C LEU A 271 18.25 3.17 -12.10
N PHE A 272 19.44 3.69 -12.34
CA PHE A 272 19.89 4.22 -13.63
C PHE A 272 21.16 3.51 -14.08
N VAL A 273 21.38 3.42 -15.39
CA VAL A 273 22.58 2.80 -15.99
C VAL A 273 23.15 3.70 -17.06
N ASP A 274 24.47 3.73 -17.24
CA ASP A 274 25.07 4.46 -18.36
C ASP A 274 24.64 3.84 -19.70
N LYS A 275 24.25 4.68 -20.67
CA LYS A 275 23.88 4.22 -22.01
C LYS A 275 25.00 3.46 -22.71
N GLY A 276 26.25 3.72 -22.36
CA GLY A 276 27.43 3.04 -22.88
C GLY A 276 27.64 1.64 -22.31
N ASP A 277 27.09 1.35 -21.13
CA ASP A 277 27.25 0.07 -20.45
C ASP A 277 26.21 -0.99 -20.90
N VAL A 278 25.19 -0.56 -21.65
CA VAL A 278 24.14 -1.44 -22.19
C VAL A 278 24.06 -1.36 -23.71
N THR A 279 23.94 -2.53 -24.34
CA THR A 279 23.84 -2.65 -25.79
C THR A 279 22.45 -2.25 -26.29
N LYS A 280 22.36 -1.77 -27.53
CA LYS A 280 21.06 -1.48 -28.19
C LYS A 280 20.26 -2.75 -28.56
N LEU A 281 20.75 -3.93 -28.18
CA LEU A 281 20.09 -5.19 -28.45
C LEU A 281 19.02 -5.44 -27.38
N ASP A 282 17.81 -5.69 -27.82
CA ASP A 282 16.68 -6.09 -27.00
C ASP A 282 16.66 -7.62 -26.88
N ALA A 283 16.86 -8.09 -25.65
CA ALA A 283 16.98 -9.49 -25.31
C ALA A 283 15.67 -10.27 -25.44
N ASP A 284 14.54 -9.58 -25.37
CA ASP A 284 13.21 -10.19 -25.50
C ASP A 284 12.67 -10.05 -26.92
N ASN A 285 13.39 -9.35 -27.80
CA ASN A 285 12.91 -9.13 -29.15
C ASN A 285 13.10 -10.38 -29.99
N SER A 286 11.98 -11.00 -30.36
CA SER A 286 11.93 -12.12 -31.31
C SER A 286 12.50 -11.82 -32.70
N SER A 287 12.73 -10.55 -33.04
CA SER A 287 13.38 -10.14 -34.29
C SER A 287 14.89 -10.24 -34.17
N ASN A 288 15.53 -10.80 -35.19
CA ASN A 288 16.99 -10.88 -35.29
C ASN A 288 17.59 -9.46 -35.35
N GLN A 289 18.36 -9.09 -34.32
CA GLN A 289 19.07 -7.83 -34.21
C GLN A 289 20.59 -8.07 -34.29
N LEU A 290 21.28 -7.22 -35.04
CA LEU A 290 22.71 -7.34 -35.33
C LEU A 290 23.35 -5.95 -35.38
N TYR A 291 24.49 -5.80 -34.73
CA TYR A 291 25.38 -4.66 -34.97
C TYR A 291 26.84 -5.11 -35.04
N TYR A 292 27.71 -4.22 -35.56
CA TYR A 292 29.14 -4.47 -35.72
C TYR A 292 29.92 -3.39 -34.96
N LYS A 293 30.88 -3.80 -34.14
CA LYS A 293 31.73 -2.92 -33.32
C LYS A 293 33.11 -3.57 -33.16
N ASP A 294 34.17 -2.78 -33.30
CA ASP A 294 35.56 -3.18 -33.00
C ASP A 294 36.01 -4.55 -33.55
N GLY A 295 35.63 -4.87 -34.80
CA GLY A 295 36.05 -6.12 -35.43
C GLY A 295 35.13 -7.32 -35.18
N SER A 296 34.10 -7.19 -34.34
CA SER A 296 33.20 -8.28 -33.95
C SER A 296 31.74 -7.96 -34.27
N TYR A 297 30.95 -8.99 -34.59
CA TYR A 297 29.49 -8.90 -34.68
C TYR A 297 28.86 -9.20 -33.33
N PHE A 298 27.79 -8.47 -33.00
CA PHE A 298 27.03 -8.61 -31.76
C PHE A 298 25.57 -8.83 -32.13
N ALA A 299 24.97 -9.93 -31.68
CA ALA A 299 23.62 -10.32 -32.07
C ALA A 299 22.84 -11.00 -30.97
N ASN A 300 21.51 -10.94 -31.04
CA ASN A 300 20.60 -11.74 -30.19
C ASN A 300 20.27 -13.11 -30.82
N TYR A 301 21.07 -13.57 -31.78
CA TYR A 301 20.88 -14.83 -32.48
C TYR A 301 22.21 -15.45 -32.93
N SER A 302 22.21 -16.78 -33.08
CA SER A 302 23.36 -17.56 -33.53
C SER A 302 23.87 -17.14 -34.92
N PRO A 303 25.20 -17.10 -35.13
CA PRO A 303 25.79 -16.72 -36.41
C PRO A 303 25.37 -17.59 -37.59
N GLU A 304 24.93 -18.83 -37.34
CA GLU A 304 24.44 -19.75 -38.38
C GLU A 304 23.17 -19.26 -39.06
N LYS A 305 22.39 -18.41 -38.39
CA LYS A 305 21.17 -17.81 -38.94
C LYS A 305 21.45 -16.49 -39.67
N SER A 306 22.71 -16.08 -39.77
CA SER A 306 23.13 -14.82 -40.36
C SER A 306 23.46 -14.95 -41.85
N ASN A 307 23.16 -13.90 -42.62
CA ASN A 307 23.60 -13.75 -44.01
C ASN A 307 24.91 -12.95 -44.13
N VAL A 308 25.61 -12.71 -43.02
CA VAL A 308 26.88 -11.99 -43.01
C VAL A 308 27.95 -12.80 -43.75
N LYS A 309 28.74 -12.13 -44.61
CA LYS A 309 29.87 -12.74 -45.30
C LYS A 309 30.93 -13.18 -44.28
N THR A 310 31.28 -14.46 -44.30
CA THR A 310 32.23 -15.06 -43.38
C THR A 310 33.65 -15.02 -43.94
N PHE A 311 34.63 -14.85 -43.05
CA PHE A 311 36.06 -14.97 -43.34
C PHE A 311 36.79 -15.47 -42.09
N ASN A 312 37.92 -16.15 -42.27
CA ASN A 312 38.67 -16.70 -41.14
C ASN A 312 39.15 -15.59 -40.20
N GLY A 313 38.92 -15.77 -38.91
CA GLY A 313 39.19 -14.78 -37.88
C GLY A 313 38.04 -13.81 -37.61
N LEU A 314 36.87 -14.01 -38.22
CA LEU A 314 35.67 -13.24 -37.87
C LEU A 314 35.13 -13.67 -36.50
N TYR A 315 34.82 -12.69 -35.65
CA TYR A 315 34.28 -12.90 -34.30
C TYR A 315 32.79 -12.55 -34.24
N TRP A 316 32.04 -13.30 -33.43
CA TRP A 316 30.62 -13.11 -33.21
C TRP A 316 30.25 -13.35 -31.75
N ASN A 317 29.65 -12.36 -31.12
CA ASN A 317 29.17 -12.41 -29.74
C ASN A 317 27.65 -12.58 -29.80
N GLU A 318 27.18 -13.76 -29.43
CA GLU A 318 25.75 -14.06 -29.33
C GLU A 318 25.29 -13.80 -27.89
N TYR A 319 24.33 -12.91 -27.74
CA TYR A 319 23.75 -12.56 -26.47
C TYR A 319 22.42 -13.30 -26.31
N THR A 320 22.27 -14.03 -25.20
CA THR A 320 21.05 -14.76 -24.86
C THR A 320 20.57 -14.33 -23.46
N PRO A 321 19.30 -14.54 -23.10
CA PRO A 321 18.83 -14.27 -21.75
C PRO A 321 19.66 -14.97 -20.66
N THR A 322 20.31 -16.09 -21.01
CA THR A 322 21.07 -16.94 -20.09
C THR A 322 22.59 -16.73 -20.11
N GLY A 323 23.13 -15.93 -21.04
CA GLY A 323 24.58 -15.81 -21.20
C GLY A 323 25.05 -15.20 -22.52
N ILE A 324 26.36 -14.99 -22.61
CA ILE A 324 27.05 -14.53 -23.82
C ILE A 324 27.89 -15.70 -24.37
N TYR A 325 27.74 -15.98 -25.66
CA TYR A 325 28.50 -17.01 -26.37
C TYR A 325 29.45 -16.35 -27.36
N TYR A 326 30.71 -16.80 -27.35
CA TYR A 326 31.78 -16.24 -28.17
C TYR A 326 32.09 -17.20 -29.31
N TRP A 327 31.79 -16.76 -30.52
CA TRP A 327 31.96 -17.55 -31.72
C TRP A 327 33.11 -16.99 -32.57
N LYS A 328 33.88 -17.89 -33.17
CA LYS A 328 34.93 -17.55 -34.12
C LYS A 328 34.79 -18.36 -35.41
N PHE A 329 34.78 -17.67 -36.55
CA PHE A 329 34.80 -18.34 -37.85
C PHE A 329 36.24 -18.75 -38.19
N ARG A 330 36.48 -20.05 -38.29
CA ARG A 330 37.75 -20.65 -38.74
C ARG A 330 37.46 -21.90 -39.54
N ASP A 331 38.34 -22.21 -40.49
CA ASP A 331 38.29 -23.43 -41.31
C ASP A 331 36.94 -23.69 -42.03
N GLY A 332 36.21 -22.61 -42.35
CA GLY A 332 34.94 -22.68 -43.07
C GLY A 332 33.69 -22.88 -42.19
N SER A 333 33.82 -22.89 -40.86
CA SER A 333 32.71 -23.04 -39.92
C SER A 333 32.81 -22.10 -38.70
N TRP A 334 31.70 -21.92 -37.99
CA TRP A 334 31.68 -21.23 -36.70
C TRP A 334 32.08 -22.20 -35.58
N HIS A 335 32.98 -21.76 -34.70
CA HIS A 335 33.40 -22.49 -33.51
C HIS A 335 33.01 -21.69 -32.28
N ASP A 336 32.44 -22.36 -31.29
CA ASP A 336 32.19 -21.77 -29.97
C ASP A 336 33.52 -21.78 -29.18
N ASP A 337 34.16 -20.62 -29.10
CA ASP A 337 35.42 -20.40 -28.37
C ASP A 337 35.17 -20.22 -26.85
N SER A 338 33.91 -20.28 -26.37
CA SER A 338 33.59 -20.17 -24.94
C SER A 338 33.99 -21.38 -24.09
N ASN A 339 34.47 -22.47 -24.71
CA ASN A 339 34.61 -23.78 -24.05
C ASN A 339 35.99 -24.48 -24.17
N ASP A 340 37.03 -23.83 -24.67
CA ASP A 340 38.32 -24.52 -24.93
C ASP A 340 39.19 -24.77 -23.67
N SER A 341 38.62 -24.74 -22.46
CA SER A 341 39.36 -25.08 -21.23
C SER A 341 38.57 -25.72 -20.08
N ASN A 342 37.28 -26.08 -20.23
CA ASN A 342 36.56 -26.76 -19.15
C ASN A 342 36.25 -28.23 -19.54
N PRO A 343 36.89 -29.23 -18.91
CA PRO A 343 36.53 -30.62 -19.14
C PRO A 343 35.06 -30.85 -18.77
N ALA A 344 34.41 -31.82 -19.45
CA ALA A 344 33.02 -32.14 -19.19
C ALA A 344 32.79 -32.38 -17.67
N PRO A 345 31.70 -31.83 -17.10
CA PRO A 345 31.50 -31.87 -15.65
C PRO A 345 31.41 -33.30 -15.14
N THR A 346 32.12 -33.58 -14.05
CA THR A 346 32.13 -34.88 -13.38
C THR A 346 30.74 -35.23 -12.86
N ALA A 347 30.49 -36.52 -12.57
CA ALA A 347 29.22 -36.95 -11.99
C ALA A 347 28.90 -36.22 -10.67
N ASN A 348 29.90 -35.96 -9.83
CA ASN A 348 29.75 -35.22 -8.58
C ASN A 348 29.40 -33.75 -8.85
N GLN A 349 30.02 -33.10 -9.85
CA GLN A 349 29.68 -31.71 -10.22
C GLN A 349 28.25 -31.58 -10.74
N LYS A 350 27.77 -32.55 -11.52
CA LYS A 350 26.36 -32.59 -11.95
C LYS A 350 25.42 -32.75 -10.75
N LYS A 351 25.77 -33.64 -9.81
CA LYS A 351 24.95 -33.89 -8.63
C LYS A 351 24.89 -32.68 -7.68
N ILE A 352 26.01 -32.00 -7.47
CA ILE A 352 26.07 -30.77 -6.68
C ILE A 352 25.15 -29.70 -7.29
N LYS A 353 25.18 -29.54 -8.62
CA LYS A 353 24.28 -28.60 -9.30
C LYS A 353 22.80 -28.94 -9.10
N GLU A 354 22.42 -30.21 -9.22
CA GLU A 354 21.05 -30.64 -8.92
C GLU A 354 20.62 -30.32 -7.48
N LEU A 355 21.50 -30.54 -6.49
CA LEU A 355 21.21 -30.24 -5.08
C LEU A 355 21.09 -28.72 -4.86
N GLN A 356 21.93 -27.91 -5.52
CA GLN A 356 21.83 -26.44 -5.47
C GLN A 356 20.52 -25.94 -6.07
N ASP A 357 20.07 -26.50 -7.20
CA ASP A 357 18.79 -26.16 -7.83
C ASP A 357 17.60 -26.55 -6.90
N GLN A 358 17.71 -27.66 -6.16
CA GLN A 358 16.73 -28.05 -5.14
C GLN A 358 16.70 -27.07 -3.96
N ILE A 359 17.88 -26.69 -3.43
CA ILE A 359 17.98 -25.67 -2.37
C ILE A 359 17.34 -24.36 -2.82
N GLN A 360 17.63 -23.89 -4.03
CA GLN A 360 17.04 -22.66 -4.56
C GLN A 360 15.50 -22.73 -4.65
N THR A 361 14.96 -23.91 -4.98
CA THR A 361 13.52 -24.14 -5.02
C THR A 361 12.90 -24.09 -3.61
N ILE A 362 13.54 -24.72 -2.63
CA ILE A 362 13.10 -24.71 -1.23
C ILE A 362 13.20 -23.30 -0.63
N ASP A 363 14.24 -22.53 -0.95
CA ASP A 363 14.41 -21.15 -0.49
C ASP A 363 13.30 -20.22 -1.00
N LYS A 364 12.85 -20.42 -2.24
CA LYS A 364 11.69 -19.69 -2.79
C LYS A 364 10.42 -20.01 -1.99
N GLN A 365 10.19 -21.29 -1.67
CA GLN A 365 9.06 -21.71 -0.84
C GLN A 365 9.12 -21.11 0.56
N ARG A 366 10.30 -21.16 1.22
CA ARG A 366 10.52 -20.57 2.54
C ARG A 366 10.25 -19.06 2.53
N SER A 367 10.72 -18.36 1.50
CA SER A 367 10.49 -16.92 1.35
C SER A 367 9.00 -16.58 1.26
N ALA A 368 8.21 -17.36 0.52
CA ALA A 368 6.76 -17.19 0.45
C ALA A 368 6.07 -17.46 1.80
N ILE A 369 6.52 -18.48 2.55
CA ILE A 369 6.02 -18.75 3.90
C ILE A 369 6.32 -17.59 4.85
N ASN A 370 7.54 -17.05 4.82
CA ASN A 370 7.93 -15.91 5.66
C ASN A 370 7.12 -14.65 5.37
N GLN A 371 6.80 -14.39 4.10
CA GLN A 371 5.89 -13.30 3.73
C GLN A 371 4.48 -13.52 4.31
N ASN A 372 3.96 -14.76 4.23
CA ASN A 372 2.67 -15.10 4.83
C ASN A 372 2.67 -14.96 6.36
N MET A 373 3.77 -15.32 7.03
CA MET A 373 3.94 -15.12 8.47
C MET A 373 3.84 -13.64 8.84
N ALA A 374 4.57 -12.76 8.14
CA ALA A 374 4.53 -11.32 8.39
C ALA A 374 3.12 -10.71 8.22
N GLN A 375 2.35 -11.21 7.24
CA GLN A 375 0.96 -10.80 7.04
C GLN A 375 0.04 -11.28 8.18
N VAL A 376 0.25 -12.51 8.67
CA VAL A 376 -0.50 -13.06 9.80
C VAL A 376 -0.17 -12.30 11.09
N GLU A 377 1.11 -12.02 11.36
CA GLU A 377 1.54 -11.21 12.51
C GLU A 377 0.89 -9.82 12.51
N THR A 378 0.88 -9.16 11.35
CA THR A 378 0.20 -7.87 11.19
C THR A 378 -1.30 -7.98 11.50
N SER A 379 -1.93 -9.10 11.15
CA SER A 379 -3.35 -9.35 11.41
C SER A 379 -3.62 -9.65 12.89
N ILE A 380 -2.70 -10.35 13.56
CA ILE A 380 -2.75 -10.62 15.01
C ILE A 380 -2.73 -9.29 15.77
N ASN A 381 -1.76 -8.41 15.48
CA ASN A 381 -1.63 -7.13 16.17
C ASN A 381 -2.87 -6.24 16.03
N LYS A 382 -3.53 -6.27 14.87
CA LYS A 382 -4.78 -5.53 14.65
C LYS A 382 -5.98 -6.12 15.39
N SER A 383 -5.94 -7.42 15.67
CA SER A 383 -7.05 -8.18 16.24
C SER A 383 -6.86 -8.46 17.73
N ASP A 384 -5.80 -7.95 18.34
CA ASP A 384 -5.53 -8.15 19.77
C ASP A 384 -6.56 -7.38 20.60
N PRO A 385 -7.44 -8.06 21.35
CA PRO A 385 -8.49 -7.41 22.13
C PRO A 385 -7.93 -6.59 23.32
N ASN A 386 -6.67 -6.82 23.70
CA ASN A 386 -6.03 -6.12 24.82
C ASN A 386 -5.32 -4.84 24.36
N GLU A 387 -4.81 -4.80 23.14
CA GLU A 387 -4.12 -3.62 22.60
C GLU A 387 -5.04 -2.69 21.79
N ASN A 388 -6.13 -3.22 21.22
CA ASN A 388 -7.03 -2.43 20.38
C ASN A 388 -8.25 -1.95 21.17
N GLU A 389 -8.29 -0.65 21.49
CA GLU A 389 -9.41 -0.02 22.23
C GLU A 389 -10.77 -0.23 21.56
N ASP A 390 -10.82 -0.30 20.23
CA ASP A 390 -12.06 -0.45 19.44
C ASP A 390 -12.61 -1.88 19.43
N ILE A 391 -11.85 -2.87 19.93
CA ILE A 391 -12.27 -4.27 19.97
C ILE A 391 -12.99 -4.58 21.28
N PRO A 392 -14.20 -5.16 21.24
CA PRO A 392 -14.87 -5.67 22.42
C PRO A 392 -14.04 -6.74 23.15
N SER A 393 -13.92 -6.62 24.47
CA SER A 393 -13.32 -7.66 25.32
C SER A 393 -14.12 -7.84 26.61
N SER A 394 -14.09 -9.03 27.20
CA SER A 394 -14.76 -9.30 28.48
C SER A 394 -14.18 -8.45 29.61
N GLU A 395 -12.86 -8.28 29.65
CA GLU A 395 -12.16 -7.48 30.67
C GLU A 395 -12.62 -6.02 30.66
N LYS A 396 -12.77 -5.40 29.48
CA LYS A 396 -13.31 -4.03 29.36
C LYS A 396 -14.76 -3.94 29.85
N LEU A 397 -15.55 -4.99 29.63
CA LEU A 397 -16.92 -5.02 30.12
C LEU A 397 -16.98 -5.16 31.65
N ASP A 398 -16.07 -5.96 32.23
CA ASP A 398 -15.96 -6.13 33.67
C ASP A 398 -15.49 -4.85 34.35
N GLU A 399 -14.51 -4.14 33.78
CA GLU A 399 -14.08 -2.81 34.24
C GLU A 399 -15.25 -1.81 34.22
N TYR A 400 -16.02 -1.78 33.13
CA TYR A 400 -17.23 -0.96 33.03
C TYR A 400 -18.30 -1.33 34.08
N ASN A 401 -18.50 -2.61 34.36
CA ASN A 401 -19.52 -3.09 35.29
C ASN A 401 -19.13 -2.94 36.76
N THR A 402 -17.82 -2.90 37.07
CA THR A 402 -17.30 -2.79 38.44
C THR A 402 -16.93 -1.37 38.84
N GLY A 403 -16.85 -0.44 37.89
CA GLY A 403 -16.64 0.98 38.15
C GLY A 403 -17.82 1.67 38.84
N GLU A 404 -17.63 2.94 39.21
CA GLU A 404 -18.70 3.77 39.75
C GLU A 404 -19.86 3.89 38.75
N SER A 405 -21.08 3.74 39.24
CA SER A 405 -22.27 3.98 38.43
C SER A 405 -22.33 5.44 37.98
N ILE A 406 -22.99 5.69 36.85
CA ILE A 406 -23.17 7.06 36.34
C ILE A 406 -23.84 7.99 37.34
N ASP A 407 -24.69 7.46 38.22
CA ASP A 407 -25.37 8.23 39.25
C ASP A 407 -24.40 8.60 40.40
N GLN A 408 -23.53 7.67 40.81
CA GLN A 408 -22.46 7.95 41.77
C GLN A 408 -21.47 9.00 41.22
N LEU A 409 -21.07 8.87 39.95
CA LEU A 409 -20.19 9.85 39.29
C LEU A 409 -20.81 11.25 39.25
N LYS A 410 -22.12 11.35 38.94
CA LYS A 410 -22.85 12.62 38.95
C LYS A 410 -22.99 13.21 40.36
N GLU A 411 -23.21 12.36 41.36
CA GLU A 411 -23.25 12.78 42.76
C GLU A 411 -21.89 13.33 43.21
N SER A 412 -20.81 12.61 42.91
CA SER A 412 -19.42 13.05 43.14
C SER A 412 -19.10 14.36 42.43
N LEU A 413 -19.52 14.51 41.15
CA LEU A 413 -19.35 15.75 40.40
C LEU A 413 -20.10 16.92 41.05
N SER A 414 -21.35 16.69 41.46
CA SER A 414 -22.17 17.70 42.14
C SER A 414 -21.54 18.12 43.47
N TYR A 415 -21.05 17.15 44.25
CA TYR A 415 -20.36 17.41 45.52
C TYR A 415 -19.12 18.29 45.30
N ARG A 416 -18.24 17.91 44.37
CA ARG A 416 -17.01 18.68 44.07
C ARG A 416 -17.28 20.06 43.50
N THR A 417 -18.33 20.19 42.69
CA THR A 417 -18.74 21.50 42.13
C THR A 417 -19.22 22.44 43.23
N ASN A 418 -19.92 21.92 44.25
CA ASN A 418 -20.36 22.70 45.40
C ASN A 418 -19.19 23.10 46.31
N ASP A 419 -18.23 22.21 46.54
CA ASP A 419 -17.00 22.50 47.29
C ASP A 419 -16.20 23.60 46.58
N LEU A 420 -16.00 23.49 45.26
CA LEU A 420 -15.34 24.50 44.44
C LEU A 420 -16.03 25.87 44.53
N ALA A 421 -17.36 25.91 44.46
CA ALA A 421 -18.13 27.14 44.58
C ALA A 421 -17.95 27.79 45.97
N THR A 422 -17.99 26.98 47.02
CA THR A 422 -17.81 27.43 48.41
C THR A 422 -16.40 27.98 48.64
N ASP A 423 -15.37 27.26 48.19
CA ASP A 423 -13.98 27.69 48.33
C ASP A 423 -13.68 28.93 47.47
N THR A 424 -14.29 29.05 46.29
CA THR A 424 -14.21 30.26 45.46
C THR A 424 -14.82 31.48 46.17
N GLU A 425 -15.98 31.30 46.83
CA GLU A 425 -16.58 32.38 47.62
C GLU A 425 -15.71 32.76 48.82
N LYS A 426 -15.07 31.78 49.47
CA LYS A 426 -14.10 32.03 50.55
C LYS A 426 -12.90 32.80 50.04
N LEU A 427 -12.33 32.43 48.90
CA LEU A 427 -11.19 33.10 48.28
C LEU A 427 -11.48 34.58 48.02
N ASN A 428 -12.68 34.90 47.51
CA ASN A 428 -13.10 36.27 47.22
C ASN A 428 -13.18 37.19 48.46
N LYS A 429 -13.15 36.61 49.67
CA LYS A 429 -13.17 37.34 50.95
C LYS A 429 -11.79 37.48 51.59
N LEU A 430 -10.76 36.82 51.05
CA LEU A 430 -9.40 36.80 51.59
C LEU A 430 -8.51 37.79 50.84
N ASN A 431 -7.53 38.38 51.54
CA ASN A 431 -6.46 39.14 50.91
C ASN A 431 -5.33 38.20 50.48
N SER A 432 -4.60 38.56 49.43
CA SER A 432 -3.47 37.77 48.94
C SER A 432 -2.30 37.63 49.93
N SER A 433 -2.31 38.41 51.01
CA SER A 433 -1.34 38.34 52.11
C SER A 433 -1.75 37.37 53.21
N ASP A 434 -2.99 36.86 53.21
CA ASP A 434 -3.49 35.99 54.26
C ASP A 434 -2.97 34.56 54.04
N ASP A 435 -2.50 33.88 55.10
CA ASP A 435 -2.01 32.50 55.00
C ASP A 435 -3.08 31.55 54.42
N ASP A 436 -4.34 31.78 54.78
CA ASP A 436 -5.51 31.07 54.28
C ASP A 436 -5.70 31.20 52.75
N TYR A 437 -5.20 32.27 52.12
CA TYR A 437 -5.34 32.50 50.68
C TYR A 437 -4.67 31.38 49.88
N TYR A 438 -3.45 30.99 50.27
CA TYR A 438 -2.69 29.94 49.58
C TYR A 438 -3.30 28.56 49.79
N VAL A 439 -3.84 28.31 50.99
CA VAL A 439 -4.54 27.06 51.32
C VAL A 439 -5.80 26.91 50.46
N VAL A 440 -6.64 27.96 50.40
CA VAL A 440 -7.87 27.95 49.61
C VAL A 440 -7.56 27.86 48.10
N THR A 441 -6.57 28.59 47.60
CA THR A 441 -6.14 28.52 46.20
C THR A 441 -5.67 27.11 45.82
N SER A 442 -4.90 26.45 46.69
CA SER A 442 -4.44 25.08 46.47
C SER A 442 -5.59 24.07 46.44
N LYS A 443 -6.61 24.28 47.29
CA LYS A 443 -7.79 23.42 47.34
C LYS A 443 -8.68 23.58 46.10
N ILE A 444 -8.92 24.82 45.65
CA ILE A 444 -9.61 25.12 44.38
C ILE A 444 -8.92 24.41 43.21
N LYS A 445 -7.59 24.41 43.16
CA LYS A 445 -6.85 23.70 42.12
C LYS A 445 -7.12 22.20 42.16
N GLN A 446 -7.04 21.58 43.34
CA GLN A 446 -7.35 20.15 43.50
C GLN A 446 -8.79 19.84 43.10
N ASP A 447 -9.77 20.63 43.54
CA ASP A 447 -11.17 20.39 43.21
C ASP A 447 -11.42 20.49 41.69
N ASN A 448 -10.77 21.43 40.99
CA ASN A 448 -10.82 21.48 39.54
C ASN A 448 -10.21 20.21 38.89
N GLU A 449 -9.05 19.73 39.35
CA GLU A 449 -8.43 18.49 38.84
C GLU A 449 -9.35 17.28 39.06
N TRP A 450 -10.01 17.19 40.22
CA TRP A 450 -11.01 16.15 40.51
C TRP A 450 -12.23 16.26 39.60
N ILE A 451 -12.77 17.47 39.37
CA ILE A 451 -13.90 17.71 38.48
C ILE A 451 -13.55 17.31 37.04
N GLU A 452 -12.36 17.66 36.54
CA GLU A 452 -11.90 17.24 35.22
C GLU A 452 -11.82 15.72 35.10
N ARG A 453 -11.27 15.05 36.12
CA ARG A 453 -11.20 13.58 36.15
C ARG A 453 -12.59 12.93 36.14
N ILE A 454 -13.51 13.39 36.98
CA ILE A 454 -14.88 12.86 37.03
C ILE A 454 -15.60 13.10 35.70
N ASN A 455 -15.44 14.27 35.08
CA ASN A 455 -16.02 14.54 33.76
C ASN A 455 -15.47 13.59 32.69
N LYS A 456 -14.18 13.25 32.75
CA LYS A 456 -13.58 12.25 31.86
C LYS A 456 -14.19 10.87 32.11
N GLU A 457 -14.28 10.42 33.36
CA GLU A 457 -14.91 9.13 33.72
C GLU A 457 -16.37 9.05 33.23
N ILE A 458 -17.15 10.14 33.37
CA ILE A 458 -18.51 10.24 32.84
C ILE A 458 -18.53 10.12 31.30
N SER A 459 -17.59 10.78 30.62
CA SER A 459 -17.47 10.72 29.16
C SER A 459 -17.15 9.29 28.70
N ASP A 460 -16.20 8.64 29.36
CA ASP A 460 -15.78 7.27 29.07
C ASP A 460 -16.92 6.28 29.31
N TYR A 461 -17.65 6.42 30.44
CA TYR A 461 -18.84 5.63 30.74
C TYR A 461 -19.92 5.75 29.65
N ASN A 462 -20.23 6.99 29.22
CA ASN A 462 -21.23 7.22 28.19
C ASN A 462 -20.80 6.65 26.83
N SER A 463 -19.51 6.77 26.49
CA SER A 463 -18.93 6.17 25.30
C SER A 463 -19.10 4.66 25.31
N MET A 464 -18.70 4.00 26.40
CA MET A 464 -18.81 2.55 26.57
C MET A 464 -20.27 2.07 26.53
N THR A 465 -21.18 2.79 27.21
CA THR A 465 -22.62 2.50 27.18
C THR A 465 -23.16 2.53 25.75
N LYS A 466 -22.74 3.51 24.95
CA LYS A 466 -23.13 3.63 23.54
C LYS A 466 -22.54 2.50 22.69
N THR A 467 -21.28 2.11 22.94
CA THR A 467 -20.64 0.97 22.28
C THR A 467 -21.38 -0.33 22.57
N ILE A 468 -21.64 -0.63 23.84
CA ILE A 468 -22.40 -1.81 24.27
C ILE A 468 -23.78 -1.82 23.61
N ALA A 469 -24.49 -0.69 23.59
CA ALA A 469 -25.77 -0.58 22.91
C ALA A 469 -25.66 -0.82 21.39
N GLY A 470 -24.59 -0.34 20.75
CA GLY A 470 -24.29 -0.56 19.34
C GLY A 470 -24.11 -2.04 18.98
N PHE A 471 -23.66 -2.87 19.92
CA PHE A 471 -23.57 -4.32 19.77
C PHE A 471 -24.84 -5.08 20.17
N GLY A 472 -25.95 -4.39 20.48
CA GLY A 472 -27.20 -5.02 20.90
C GLY A 472 -27.25 -5.33 22.40
N GLY A 473 -26.52 -4.56 23.22
CA GLY A 473 -26.44 -4.73 24.66
C GLY A 473 -25.28 -5.62 25.09
N GLN A 474 -25.17 -5.88 26.40
CA GLN A 474 -24.04 -6.62 26.98
C GLN A 474 -23.87 -8.02 26.38
N ALA A 475 -24.97 -8.75 26.14
CA ALA A 475 -24.92 -10.08 25.54
C ALA A 475 -24.35 -10.05 24.12
N GLY A 476 -24.74 -9.06 23.31
CA GLY A 476 -24.22 -8.90 21.96
C GLY A 476 -22.77 -8.42 21.93
N TYR A 477 -22.39 -7.56 22.87
CA TYR A 477 -21.00 -7.14 23.09
C TYR A 477 -20.10 -8.35 23.46
N LEU A 478 -20.51 -9.17 24.43
CA LEU A 478 -19.78 -10.38 24.83
C LEU A 478 -19.68 -11.41 23.69
N LYS A 479 -20.76 -11.61 22.94
CA LYS A 479 -20.72 -12.46 21.75
C LYS A 479 -19.68 -11.96 20.75
N LYS A 480 -19.66 -10.66 20.50
CA LYS A 480 -18.67 -10.06 19.58
C LYS A 480 -17.25 -10.19 20.12
N ALA A 481 -17.04 -9.97 21.41
CA ALA A 481 -15.76 -10.16 22.07
C ALA A 481 -15.23 -11.59 21.89
N GLN A 482 -16.10 -12.59 22.08
CA GLN A 482 -15.74 -13.99 21.84
C GLN A 482 -15.37 -14.24 20.38
N GLU A 483 -16.14 -13.69 19.42
CA GLU A 483 -15.82 -13.82 17.99
C GLU A 483 -14.43 -13.24 17.65
N TYR A 484 -14.03 -12.12 18.26
CA TYR A 484 -12.70 -11.55 18.07
C TYR A 484 -11.61 -12.40 18.73
N LEU A 485 -11.85 -12.90 19.95
CA LEU A 485 -10.92 -13.79 20.64
C LEU A 485 -10.68 -15.09 19.85
N ASP A 486 -11.74 -15.67 19.29
CA ASP A 486 -11.66 -16.87 18.45
C ASP A 486 -10.84 -16.61 17.18
N GLN A 487 -11.06 -15.46 16.53
CA GLN A 487 -10.27 -15.04 15.36
C GLN A 487 -8.79 -14.85 15.70
N TYR A 488 -8.50 -14.17 16.81
CA TYR A 488 -7.14 -13.96 17.31
C TYR A 488 -6.42 -15.30 17.58
N ASN A 489 -7.09 -16.23 18.26
CA ASN A 489 -6.55 -17.55 18.54
C ASN A 489 -6.33 -18.38 17.26
N ALA A 490 -7.25 -18.31 16.30
CA ALA A 490 -7.09 -18.96 14.99
C ALA A 490 -5.88 -18.42 14.22
N LEU A 491 -5.66 -17.09 14.25
CA LEU A 491 -4.49 -16.46 13.63
C LEU A 491 -3.19 -16.89 14.32
N LYS A 492 -3.15 -16.95 15.65
CA LYS A 492 -1.99 -17.47 16.39
C LYS A 492 -1.69 -18.93 16.06
N SER A 493 -2.71 -19.77 15.96
CA SER A 493 -2.54 -21.17 15.53
C SER A 493 -1.94 -21.25 14.14
N LYS A 494 -2.47 -20.45 13.19
CA LYS A 494 -1.94 -20.39 11.82
C LYS A 494 -0.48 -19.94 11.78
N LEU A 495 -0.10 -18.94 12.59
CA LEU A 495 1.29 -18.50 12.70
C LEU A 495 2.18 -19.64 13.19
N SER A 496 1.76 -20.37 14.23
CA SER A 496 2.50 -21.53 14.75
C SER A 496 2.73 -22.60 13.67
N ASP A 497 1.71 -22.91 12.86
CA ASP A 497 1.83 -23.90 11.80
C ASP A 497 2.76 -23.44 10.67
N LEU A 498 2.73 -22.15 10.30
CA LEU A 498 3.66 -21.58 9.32
C LEU A 498 5.10 -21.59 9.84
N THR A 499 5.32 -21.28 11.13
CA THR A 499 6.64 -21.37 11.76
C THR A 499 7.19 -22.79 11.71
N LYS A 500 6.36 -23.81 11.98
CA LYS A 500 6.77 -25.22 11.86
C LYS A 500 7.18 -25.56 10.43
N GLN A 501 6.36 -25.18 9.44
CA GLN A 501 6.69 -25.42 8.03
C GLN A 501 8.01 -24.74 7.62
N SER A 502 8.24 -23.50 8.04
CA SER A 502 9.51 -22.82 7.77
C SER A 502 10.71 -23.54 8.40
N ASN A 503 10.56 -24.07 9.61
CA ASN A 503 11.61 -24.84 10.28
C ASN A 503 11.89 -26.17 9.58
N ASP A 504 10.84 -26.86 9.10
CA ASP A 504 10.99 -28.10 8.34
C ASP A 504 11.74 -27.87 7.03
N LEU A 505 11.47 -26.76 6.32
CA LEU A 505 12.23 -26.38 5.12
C LEU A 505 13.69 -26.04 5.44
N ASN A 506 13.96 -25.35 6.55
CA ASN A 506 15.34 -25.10 6.99
C ASN A 506 16.10 -26.41 7.26
N ASN A 507 15.45 -27.38 7.91
CA ASN A 507 16.06 -28.69 8.15
C ASN A 507 16.36 -29.43 6.84
N GLN A 508 15.49 -29.31 5.83
CA GLN A 508 15.74 -29.88 4.50
C GLN A 508 16.93 -29.20 3.80
N ILE A 509 17.03 -27.87 3.83
CA ILE A 509 18.18 -27.12 3.28
C ILE A 509 19.46 -27.60 3.94
N ASN A 510 19.53 -27.61 5.28
CA ASN A 510 20.72 -28.06 6.01
C ASN A 510 21.12 -29.50 5.63
N SER A 511 20.14 -30.38 5.39
CA SER A 511 20.39 -31.76 4.97
C SER A 511 20.91 -31.86 3.53
N LEU A 512 20.55 -30.94 2.63
CA LEU A 512 21.05 -30.88 1.26
C LEU A 512 22.46 -30.27 1.22
N GLU A 513 22.70 -29.22 2.01
CA GLU A 513 24.02 -28.61 2.17
C GLU A 513 25.05 -29.63 2.68
N ALA A 514 24.70 -30.42 3.71
CA ALA A 514 25.57 -31.49 4.20
C ALA A 514 25.89 -32.57 3.13
N GLN A 515 24.96 -32.82 2.18
CA GLN A 515 25.22 -33.72 1.05
C GLN A 515 26.19 -33.10 0.04
N ILE A 516 26.06 -31.80 -0.23
CA ILE A 516 27.00 -31.04 -1.08
C ILE A 516 28.40 -31.11 -0.48
N ASP A 517 28.55 -30.78 0.81
CA ASP A 517 29.84 -30.83 1.52
C ASP A 517 30.50 -32.22 1.40
N THR A 518 29.69 -33.28 1.52
CA THR A 518 30.18 -34.67 1.39
C THR A 518 30.69 -34.96 -0.02
N LEU A 519 29.99 -34.47 -1.06
CA LEU A 519 30.37 -34.67 -2.46
C LEU A 519 31.59 -33.83 -2.88
N GLU A 520 31.74 -32.64 -2.32
CA GLU A 520 32.91 -31.78 -2.53
C GLU A 520 34.18 -32.42 -1.93
N ASN A 521 34.08 -32.98 -0.73
CA ASN A 521 35.20 -33.70 -0.08
C ASN A 521 35.57 -35.05 -0.75
N GLN A 522 34.83 -35.50 -1.76
CA GLN A 522 35.13 -36.70 -2.55
C GLN A 522 35.82 -36.38 -3.90
N GLN A 523 36.07 -35.11 -4.21
CA GLN A 523 36.79 -34.68 -5.41
C GLN A 523 38.30 -34.51 -5.22
N ASP A 524 38.78 -34.56 -3.97
CA ASP A 524 40.20 -34.69 -3.59
C ASP A 524 40.62 -36.17 -3.53
#